data_AF-A0A382CHD1-F1
#
_entry.id   AF-A0A382CHD1-F1
#
_cell.length_a   1.000
_cell.length_b   1.000
_cell.length_c   1.000
_cell.angle_alpha   90.00
_cell.angle_beta   90.00
_cell.angle_gamma   90.00
#
_symmetry.space_group_name_H-M   'P 1'
#
loop_
_entity.id
_entity.type
_entity.pdbx_description
1 polymer ?
#
loop_
_entity_poly.entity_id
_entity_poly.type
_entity_poly.pdbx_seq_one_letter_code
_entity_poly.pdbx_strand_id
1 'polypeptide(L)' 'YALQHGLIMITAGTYGNVIRTLMPLIIDDHTLAEGLSILLNALKKA' A
#
# COMPACT_ATOMS: atom_id res chain seq x y z
N TYR A 1 4.12 -9.04 4.24
CA TYR A 1 2.68 -8.90 4.52
C TYR A 1 1.88 -8.38 3.34
N ALA A 2 2.05 -7.11 2.92
CA ALA A 2 1.22 -6.48 1.87
C ALA A 2 1.14 -7.30 0.56
N LEU A 3 2.29 -7.64 -0.05
CA LEU A 3 2.34 -8.44 -1.28
C LEU A 3 1.66 -9.81 -1.14
N GLN A 4 1.80 -10.47 0.01
CA GLN A 4 1.17 -11.77 0.29
C GLN A 4 -0.37 -11.67 0.34
N HIS A 5 -0.91 -10.48 0.57
CA HIS A 5 -2.34 -10.19 0.61
C HIS A 5 -2.79 -9.45 -0.67
N GLY A 6 -2.01 -9.48 -1.74
CA GLY A 6 -2.39 -8.93 -3.04
C GLY A 6 -2.13 -7.42 -3.23
N LEU A 7 -1.57 -6.73 -2.23
CA LEU A 7 -1.23 -5.31 -2.37
C LEU A 7 0.19 -5.13 -2.93
N ILE A 8 0.28 -4.76 -4.21
CA ILE A 8 1.54 -4.39 -4.86
C ILE A 8 1.91 -2.96 -4.46
N MET A 9 3.18 -2.77 -4.08
CA MET A 9 3.69 -1.47 -3.63
C MET A 9 5.05 -1.18 -4.27
N ILE A 10 5.38 0.10 -4.35
CA ILE A 10 6.67 0.59 -4.80
C ILE A 10 7.43 1.24 -3.63
N THR A 11 8.75 1.08 -3.63
CA THR A 11 9.63 1.73 -2.66
C THR A 11 10.08 3.09 -3.17
N ALA A 12 10.53 3.94 -2.25
CA ALA A 12 10.86 5.32 -2.54
C ALA A 12 11.87 5.91 -1.54
N GLY A 13 12.36 7.11 -1.87
CA GLY A 13 13.22 7.92 -1.02
C GLY A 13 14.70 7.54 -1.13
N THR A 14 15.59 8.51 -0.97
CA THR A 14 17.05 8.32 -1.07
C THR A 14 17.56 7.25 -0.10
N TYR A 15 16.93 7.14 1.07
CA TYR A 15 17.29 6.15 2.10
C TYR A 15 16.45 4.87 2.06
N GLY A 16 15.59 4.69 1.05
CA GLY A 16 14.74 3.50 0.91
C GLY A 16 13.69 3.31 2.01
N ASN A 17 13.39 4.36 2.78
CA ASN A 17 12.52 4.33 3.95
C ASN A 17 11.14 4.97 3.71
N VAL A 18 10.76 5.20 2.44
CA VAL A 18 9.46 5.80 2.10
C VAL A 18 8.58 4.76 1.43
N ILE A 19 7.38 4.58 1.99
CA ILE A 19 6.27 3.88 1.36
C ILE A 19 5.54 4.87 0.46
N ARG A 20 5.42 4.57 -0.83
CA ARG A 20 4.75 5.43 -1.83
C ARG A 20 3.52 4.73 -2.41
N THR A 21 2.39 5.41 -2.35
CA THR A 21 1.13 4.98 -2.99
C THR A 21 0.93 5.74 -4.29
N LEU A 22 0.79 5.03 -5.42
CA LEU A 22 0.48 5.60 -6.73
C LEU A 22 -0.71 4.84 -7.36
N MET A 23 -1.86 4.90 -6.69
CA MET A 23 -3.12 4.39 -7.25
C MET A 23 -3.65 5.33 -8.35
N PRO A 24 -4.39 4.81 -9.35
CA PRO A 24 -5.01 5.65 -10.37
C PRO A 24 -6.09 6.55 -9.74
N LEU A 25 -6.27 7.76 -10.29
CA LEU A 25 -7.28 8.71 -9.78
C LEU A 25 -8.73 8.25 -9.98
N ILE A 26 -8.93 7.25 -10.84
CA ILE A 26 -10.23 6.63 -11.14
C ILE A 26 -10.49 5.36 -10.32
N ILE A 27 -9.64 5.03 -9.34
CA ILE A 27 -9.86 3.88 -8.44
C ILE A 27 -11.20 4.05 -7.71
N ASP A 28 -11.97 2.97 -7.59
CA ASP A 28 -13.21 2.99 -6.83
C ASP A 28 -12.95 2.96 -5.31
N ASP A 29 -13.91 3.47 -4.54
CA ASP A 29 -13.77 3.61 -3.09
C ASP A 29 -13.56 2.27 -2.38
N HIS A 30 -14.17 1.19 -2.87
CA HIS A 30 -14.06 -0.13 -2.27
C HIS A 30 -12.63 -0.68 -2.43
N THR A 31 -12.09 -0.66 -3.65
CA THR A 31 -10.72 -1.12 -3.92
C THR A 31 -9.69 -0.26 -3.17
N LEU A 32 -9.89 1.05 -3.09
CA LEU A 32 -9.02 1.94 -2.32
C LEU A 32 -9.04 1.59 -0.82
N ALA A 33 -10.24 1.38 -0.25
CA ALA A 33 -10.39 1.02 1.16
C ALA A 33 -9.74 -0.33 1.49
N GLU A 34 -9.90 -1.33 0.61
CA GLU A 34 -9.25 -2.64 0.74
C GLU A 34 -7.72 -2.50 0.77
N GLY A 35 -7.15 -1.78 -0.20
CA GLY A 35 -5.71 -1.56 -0.27
C GLY A 35 -5.15 -0.85 0.96
N LEU A 36 -5.83 0.20 1.44
CA LEU A 36 -5.43 0.92 2.65
C LEU A 36 -5.55 0.06 3.91
N SER A 37 -6.56 -0.80 4.00
CA SER A 37 -6.72 -1.75 5.11
C SER A 37 -5.57 -2.77 5.16
N ILE A 38 -5.18 -3.33 4.02
CA ILE A 38 -4.03 -4.24 3.92
C ILE A 38 -2.74 -3.52 4.34
N LEU A 39 -2.53 -2.28 3.87
CA LEU A 39 -1.37 -1.46 4.23
C LEU A 39 -1.31 -1.20 5.75
N LEU A 40 -2.43 -0.79 6.36
CA LEU A 40 -2.50 -0.55 7.81
C LEU A 40 -2.14 -1.81 8.61
N ASN A 41 -2.66 -2.96 8.20
CA ASN A 41 -2.35 -4.24 8.85
C ASN A 41 -0.87 -4.64 8.67
N ALA A 42 -0.28 -4.33 7.52
CA ALA A 42 1.15 -4.54 7.30
C ALA A 42 2.00 -3.70 8.26
N LEU A 43 1.64 -2.41 8.45
CA LEU A 43 2.36 -1.49 9.35
C LEU A 43 2.26 -1.91 10.82
N LYS A 44 1.09 -2.39 11.26
CA LYS A 44 0.91 -2.89 12.65
C LYS A 44 1.69 -4.17 12.96
N LYS A 45 2.03 -4.94 11.92
CA LYS A 45 2.75 -6.22 12.03
C LYS A 45 4.25 -6.09 11.70
N ALA A 46 4.71 -4.89 11.36
CA ALA A 46 6.09 -4.60 11.02
C ALA A 46 7.00 -4.56 12.25
#